data_AF-A0A5R8QCP4-F1
#
_entry.id   AF-A0A5R8QCP4-F1
#
_cell.length_a   1.000
_cell.length_b   1.000
_cell.length_c   1.000
_cell.angle_alpha   90.00
_cell.angle_beta   90.00
_cell.angle_gamma   90.00
#
_symmetry.space_group_name_H-M   'P 1'
#
loop_
_entity.id
_entity.type
_entity.pdbx_description
1 polymer ?
#
loop_
_entity_poly.entity_id
_entity_poly.type
_entity_poly.pdbx_seq_one_letter_code
_entity_poly.pdbx_strand_id
1 'polypeptide(L)'
;MVVSDKEFDNLYQQVQFAVECKAQEFRQNGYRDVSSNDVWGCLTTVYWRHKPTLMLHQAVSDIFGLSQKEIIDYLQLQTFKQPKANLSDVFAQIIE
;
A
#
# COMPACT_ATOMS: atom_id res chain seq x y z
N MET A 1 -1.56 18.97 12.64
CA MET A 1 -1.04 17.95 13.56
C MET A 1 -0.49 16.83 12.70
N VAL A 2 0.83 16.64 12.75
CA VAL A 2 1.48 15.47 12.13
C VAL A 2 1.27 14.32 13.10
N VAL A 3 0.58 13.27 12.68
CA VAL A 3 0.42 12.05 13.48
C VAL A 3 1.81 11.59 13.90
N SER A 4 2.05 11.35 15.19
CA SER A 4 3.37 10.92 15.64
C SER A 4 3.68 9.55 15.04
N ASP A 5 4.88 9.34 14.51
CA ASP A 5 5.31 8.06 13.90
C ASP A 5 4.95 6.85 14.76
N LYS A 6 5.00 7.01 16.09
CA LYS A 6 4.64 5.98 17.09
C LYS A 6 3.17 5.50 17.03
N GLU A 7 2.23 6.36 16.65
CA GLU A 7 0.80 5.98 16.53
C GLU A 7 0.56 5.12 15.28
N PHE A 8 1.23 5.44 14.18
CA PHE A 8 1.19 4.63 12.96
C PHE A 8 1.90 3.29 13.13
N ASP A 9 3.02 3.25 13.86
CA ASP A 9 3.67 1.99 14.23
C ASP A 9 2.73 1.09 15.03
N ASN A 10 2.04 1.62 16.04
CA ASN A 10 1.09 0.85 16.84
C ASN A 10 -0.11 0.39 16.00
N LEU A 11 -0.61 1.23 15.09
CA LEU A 11 -1.66 0.83 14.17
C LEU A 11 -1.18 -0.30 13.26
N TYR A 12 0.02 -0.18 12.68
CA TYR A 12 0.60 -1.20 11.80
C TYR A 12 0.66 -2.56 12.50
N GLN A 13 1.13 -2.60 13.74
CA GLN A 13 1.17 -3.85 14.53
C GLN A 13 -0.21 -4.50 14.68
N GLN A 14 -1.27 -3.70 14.82
CA GLN A 14 -2.64 -4.22 14.96
C GLN A 14 -3.23 -4.74 13.63
N VAL A 15 -2.85 -4.14 12.50
CA VAL A 15 -3.41 -4.47 11.17
C VAL A 15 -2.45 -5.25 10.29
N GLN A 16 -1.26 -5.61 10.77
CA GLN A 16 -0.20 -6.26 9.99
C GLN A 16 -0.74 -7.48 9.23
N PHE A 17 -1.48 -8.35 9.93
CA PHE A 17 -2.10 -9.53 9.31
C PHE A 17 -3.06 -9.16 8.17
N ALA A 18 -3.89 -8.14 8.34
CA ALA A 18 -4.80 -7.69 7.30
C ALA A 18 -4.06 -7.12 6.08
N VAL A 19 -2.98 -6.37 6.31
CA VAL A 19 -2.11 -5.85 5.25
C VAL A 19 -1.43 -6.99 4.49
N GLU A 20 -0.91 -8.00 5.19
CA GLU A 20 -0.32 -9.20 4.59
C GLU A 20 -1.35 -10.00 3.77
N CYS A 21 -2.56 -10.18 4.29
CA CYS A 21 -3.66 -10.80 3.54
C CYS A 21 -3.98 -10.03 2.26
N LYS A 22 -4.04 -8.70 2.32
CA LYS A 22 -4.33 -7.88 1.14
C LYS A 22 -3.22 -7.93 0.10
N ALA A 23 -1.96 -7.90 0.54
CA ALA A 23 -0.81 -8.11 -0.36
C ALA A 23 -0.86 -9.50 -1.02
N GLN A 24 -1.22 -10.53 -0.26
CA GLN A 24 -1.42 -11.87 -0.82
C GLN A 24 -2.58 -11.92 -1.82
N GLU A 25 -3.71 -11.26 -1.55
CA GLU A 25 -4.84 -11.14 -2.48
C GLU A 25 -4.39 -10.52 -3.82
N PHE A 26 -3.61 -9.43 -3.78
CA PHE A 26 -3.07 -8.83 -5.00
C PHE A 26 -2.16 -9.80 -5.77
N ARG A 27 -1.27 -10.52 -5.06
CA ARG A 27 -0.40 -11.54 -5.69
C ARG A 27 -1.20 -12.66 -6.34
N GLN A 28 -2.26 -13.13 -5.68
CA GLN A 28 -3.17 -14.15 -6.22
C GLN A 28 -3.92 -13.67 -7.46
N ASN A 29 -4.17 -12.37 -7.56
CA ASN A 29 -4.83 -11.73 -8.70
C ASN A 29 -3.86 -11.35 -9.84
N GLY A 30 -2.60 -11.81 -9.80
CA GLY A 30 -1.60 -11.61 -10.85
C GLY A 30 -0.53 -10.54 -10.55
N TYR A 31 -0.65 -9.80 -9.45
CA TYR A 31 0.31 -8.75 -9.09
C TYR A 31 1.41 -9.32 -8.19
N ARG A 32 2.24 -10.21 -8.73
CA ARG A 32 3.15 -11.10 -7.97
C ARG A 32 4.14 -10.39 -7.05
N ASP A 33 4.51 -9.15 -7.36
CA ASP A 33 5.52 -8.39 -6.62
C ASP A 33 4.96 -7.37 -5.62
N VAL A 34 3.63 -7.34 -5.42
CA VAL A 34 3.04 -6.45 -4.41
C VAL A 34 3.39 -6.95 -3.01
N SER A 35 4.13 -6.13 -2.26
CA SER A 35 4.53 -6.41 -0.88
C SER A 35 3.58 -5.76 0.13
N SER A 36 3.62 -6.23 1.39
CA SER A 36 2.91 -5.59 2.51
C SER A 36 3.35 -4.12 2.70
N ASN A 37 4.61 -3.81 2.41
CA ASN A 37 5.14 -2.45 2.47
C ASN A 37 4.53 -1.55 1.39
N ASP A 38 4.25 -2.08 0.20
CA ASP A 38 3.59 -1.33 -0.87
C ASP A 38 2.14 -1.01 -0.51
N VAL A 39 1.41 -1.99 0.03
CA VAL A 39 0.05 -1.81 0.53
C VAL A 39 0.02 -0.76 1.65
N TRP A 40 0.89 -0.90 2.64
CA TRP A 40 0.99 0.05 3.75
C TRP A 40 1.39 1.46 3.28
N GLY A 41 2.35 1.54 2.36
CA GLY A 41 2.79 2.79 1.75
C GLY A 41 1.65 3.47 0.99
N CYS A 42 0.87 2.71 0.22
CA CYS A 42 -0.30 3.24 -0.48
C CYS A 42 -1.33 3.80 0.49
N LEU A 43 -1.69 3.06 1.55
CA LEU A 43 -2.66 3.52 2.54
C LEU A 43 -2.20 4.78 3.27
N THR A 44 -0.95 4.82 3.73
CA THR A 44 -0.41 5.97 4.48
C THR A 44 -0.24 7.21 3.61
N THR A 45 0.09 7.06 2.33
CA THR A 45 0.39 8.17 1.42
C THR A 45 -0.81 8.66 0.61
N VAL A 46 -1.78 7.79 0.33
CA VAL A 46 -2.96 8.10 -0.50
C VAL A 46 -4.20 8.26 0.37
N TYR A 47 -4.51 7.28 1.21
CA TYR A 47 -5.76 7.24 1.97
C TYR A 47 -5.71 8.06 3.27
N TRP A 48 -4.57 8.01 3.97
CA TRP A 48 -4.44 8.53 5.33
C TRP A 48 -3.56 9.78 5.43
N ARG A 49 -3.08 10.29 4.29
CA ARG A 49 -2.20 11.47 4.20
C ARG A 49 -2.67 12.67 5.02
N HIS A 50 -3.98 12.87 5.11
CA HIS A 50 -4.61 13.99 5.79
C HIS A 50 -5.52 13.56 6.96
N LYS A 51 -5.45 12.29 7.40
CA LYS A 51 -6.23 11.80 8.53
C LYS A 51 -5.39 11.91 9.81
N PRO A 52 -5.70 12.84 10.73
CA PRO A 52 -4.93 13.03 11.97
C PRO A 52 -5.19 11.92 13.00
N THR A 53 -6.29 11.20 12.86
CA THR A 53 -6.63 10.04 13.69
C THR A 53 -7.30 9.00 12.80
N LEU A 54 -7.01 7.73 13.06
CA LEU A 54 -7.56 6.62 12.30
C LEU A 54 -7.96 5.49 13.24
N MET A 55 -9.26 5.18 13.26
CA MET A 55 -9.78 4.09 14.08
C MET A 55 -9.45 2.74 13.44
N LEU A 56 -9.23 1.70 14.25
CA LEU A 56 -8.86 0.37 13.77
C LEU A 56 -9.84 -0.18 12.72
N HIS A 57 -11.15 -0.07 12.96
CA HIS A 57 -12.16 -0.54 12.01
C HIS A 57 -12.13 0.22 10.67
N GLN A 58 -11.78 1.51 10.68
CA GLN A 58 -11.61 2.30 9.46
C GLN A 58 -10.36 1.85 8.71
N ALA A 59 -9.26 1.62 9.42
CA ALA A 59 -8.03 1.10 8.81
C ALA A 59 -8.29 -0.27 8.14
N VAL A 60 -8.97 -1.19 8.83
CA VAL A 60 -9.33 -2.51 8.29
C VAL A 60 -10.24 -2.37 7.07
N SER A 61 -11.25 -1.49 7.13
CA SER A 61 -12.13 -1.22 5.99
C SER A 61 -11.36 -0.66 4.79
N ASP A 62 -10.46 0.29 5.02
CA ASP A 62 -9.62 0.90 3.97
C ASP A 62 -8.65 -0.14 3.38
N ILE A 63 -8.05 -1.03 4.19
CA ILE A 63 -7.16 -2.11 3.74
C ILE A 63 -7.87 -3.03 2.74
N PHE A 64 -9.05 -3.56 3.10
CA PHE A 64 -9.77 -4.49 2.23
C PHE A 64 -10.48 -3.78 1.07
N GLY A 65 -10.82 -2.50 1.23
CA GLY A 65 -11.37 -1.65 0.18
C GLY A 65 -10.38 -1.20 -0.89
N LEU A 66 -9.07 -1.27 -0.61
CA LEU A 66 -8.02 -0.87 -1.55
C LEU A 66 -8.13 -1.66 -2.87
N SER A 67 -8.30 -0.95 -3.97
CA SER A 67 -8.48 -1.54 -5.29
C SER A 67 -7.14 -1.76 -6.02
N GLN A 68 -7.17 -2.64 -7.03
CA GLN A 68 -6.02 -2.92 -7.90
C GLN A 68 -5.53 -1.65 -8.62
N LYS A 69 -6.47 -0.82 -9.08
CA LYS A 69 -6.13 0.43 -9.77
C LYS A 69 -5.31 1.35 -8.88
N GLU A 70 -5.72 1.51 -7.62
CA GLU A 70 -5.07 2.44 -6.69
C GLU A 70 -3.67 2.00 -6.30
N ILE A 71 -3.46 0.69 -6.08
CA ILE A 71 -2.12 0.18 -5.78
C ILE A 71 -1.19 0.31 -7.00
N ILE A 72 -1.69 0.09 -8.23
CA ILE A 72 -0.93 0.30 -9.46
C ILE A 72 -0.55 1.78 -9.63
N ASP A 73 -1.53 2.68 -9.50
CA ASP A 73 -1.31 4.12 -9.61
C ASP A 73 -0.27 4.59 -8.58
N TYR A 74 -0.33 4.07 -7.36
CA TYR A 74 0.65 4.32 -6.31
C TYR A 74 2.06 3.83 -6.69
N LEU A 75 2.19 2.58 -7.12
CA LEU A 75 3.49 1.98 -7.48
C LEU A 75 4.16 2.73 -8.64
N GLN A 76 3.40 3.07 -9.68
CA GLN A 76 3.89 3.87 -10.80
C GLN A 76 4.49 5.20 -10.31
N LEU A 77 3.77 5.92 -9.44
CA LEU A 77 4.24 7.17 -8.86
C LEU A 77 5.52 7.01 -8.02
N GLN A 78 5.70 5.88 -7.34
CA GLN A 78 6.92 5.60 -6.58
C GLN A 78 8.11 5.29 -7.50
N THR A 79 7.89 4.56 -8.60
CA THR A 79 8.94 4.30 -9.61
C THR A 79 9.46 5.59 -10.24
N PHE A 80 8.58 6.55 -10.57
CA PHE A 80 8.99 7.85 -11.13
C PHE A 80 9.86 8.68 -10.17
N LYS A 81 9.75 8.44 -8.86
CA LYS A 81 10.58 9.12 -7.84
C LYS A 81 11.96 8.47 -7.68
N GLN A 82 12.16 7.26 -8.21
CA GLN A 82 13.45 6.57 -8.21
C GLN A 82 14.27 7.03 -9.43
N PRO A 83 15.55 7.45 -9.29
CA PRO A 83 16.35 7.96 -10.41
C PRO A 83 16.64 6.93 -11.53
N LYS A 84 16.30 5.65 -11.34
CA LYS A 84 16.49 4.57 -12.32
C LYS A 84 15.44 3.48 -12.13
N ALA A 85 14.42 3.48 -12.99
CA ALA A 85 13.72 2.27 -13.42
C ALA A 85 12.98 2.60 -14.71
N ASN A 86 13.29 1.89 -15.80
CA ASN A 86 12.56 2.05 -17.04
C ASN A 86 11.15 1.48 -16.85
N LEU A 87 10.14 2.22 -17.30
CA LEU A 87 8.73 1.81 -17.21
C LEU A 87 8.48 0.46 -17.89
N SER A 88 9.26 0.10 -18.92
CA SER A 88 9.18 -1.19 -19.59
C SER A 88 9.50 -2.38 -18.68
N ASP A 89 10.40 -2.20 -17.71
CA ASP A 89 10.78 -3.26 -16.78
C ASP A 89 9.64 -3.52 -15.79
N VAL A 90 8.90 -2.48 -15.39
CA VAL A 90 7.75 -2.59 -14.48
C VAL A 90 6.58 -3.32 -15.12
N PHE A 91 6.25 -3.04 -16.39
CA PHE A 91 5.21 -3.79 -17.09
C PHE A 91 5.58 -5.25 -17.31
N ALA A 92 6.85 -5.56 -17.56
CA ALA A 92 7.35 -6.93 -17.68
C ALA A 92 7.28 -7.70 -16.35
N GLN A 93 7.42 -7.00 -15.21
CA GLN A 93 7.35 -7.57 -13.87
C GLN A 93 5.90 -7.82 -13.39
N ILE A 94 4.92 -7.08 -13.93
CA ILE A 94 3.50 -7.16 -13.54
C ILE A 94 2.71 -8.16 -14.41
N ILE A 95 3.19 -8.50 -15.60
CA ILE A 95 2.55 -9.47 -16.50
C ILE A 95 3.53 -10.62 -16.82
N GLU A 96 3.66 -11.57 -15.88
CA GLU A 96 4.18 -12.92 -16.13
C GLU A 96 3.37 -14.01 -15.39
#